data_AF-A0A2N5VNA5-F1
#
_entry.id   AF-A0A2N5VNA5-F1
#
_cell.length_a   1.000
_cell.length_b   1.000
_cell.length_c   1.000
_cell.angle_alpha   90.00
_cell.angle_beta   90.00
_cell.angle_gamma   90.00
#
_symmetry.space_group_name_H-M   'P 1'
#
loop_
_entity.id
_entity.type
_entity.pdbx_description
1 polymer ?
#
loop_
_entity_poly.entity_id
_entity_poly.type
_entity_poly.pdbx_seq_one_letter_code
_entity_poly.pdbx_strand_id
1 'polypeptide(L)'
;MGVARALSKDMRRTPEAKEAWAAFIRNEALDLLLSETPPRGNYPVGSFHSANTVSNLFFSSQQKCHLERLLTQQYMPFFYGLMKSMLDWIQPCVSQTEAVAKPKDIIITIGPKEVAGIGYTTPGTSQEGGNERAHRMATTICPMVAFGKNQRNNYLQLHNTVRLFACGASERVHEYMNYIGLSSLHSTALSALKTLAVESAETLKSLMKVKNNPLIAPSICINNIDIEQHVHQVSVGNLSNIVRGTWGYIHVPNQRLLKTLNASEISLGAYQRSLESIKGMGINPSMFLPTIQEEQSEINVIKSQISRVLSSLADPKGKVSAYPTKPCEIKLISHEPPKLHMLKLMDALDNSAKGVGKVFESIMKQAGLSVEGFFGRFQPMDGDLGTVKNFNCLRAQQAPSKYPENRLDNMLFQLGASHTLWNVGSSIFTLHFTNCGAWQHLEALGFPAEKAIQKKDFTLMINQMERLFEANVYHFLR
;
A
#
# COMPACT_ATOMS: atom_id res chain seq x y z
N MET A 1 43.55 -12.44 25.54
CA MET A 1 42.67 -13.63 25.41
C MET A 1 43.29 -14.95 25.91
N GLY A 2 44.60 -15.19 25.80
CA GLY A 2 45.22 -16.47 26.22
C GLY A 2 45.08 -16.78 27.73
N VAL A 3 45.29 -15.78 28.59
CA VAL A 3 45.19 -15.92 30.06
C VAL A 3 43.77 -16.24 30.51
N ALA A 4 42.75 -15.53 29.99
CA ALA A 4 41.35 -15.80 30.32
C ALA A 4 40.89 -17.21 29.88
N ARG A 5 41.40 -17.72 28.75
CA ARG A 5 41.10 -19.10 28.31
C ARG A 5 41.80 -20.15 29.18
N ALA A 6 43.02 -19.87 29.66
CA ALA A 6 43.74 -20.76 30.58
C ALA A 6 43.05 -20.83 31.95
N LEU A 7 42.71 -19.68 32.54
CA LEU A 7 41.92 -19.58 33.77
C LEU A 7 40.56 -20.28 33.64
N SER A 8 39.86 -20.10 32.52
CA SER A 8 38.61 -20.81 32.27
C SER A 8 38.77 -22.33 32.17
N LYS A 9 39.93 -22.85 31.76
CA LYS A 9 40.17 -24.31 31.72
C LYS A 9 40.40 -24.86 33.12
N ASP A 10 41.15 -24.14 33.95
CA ASP A 10 41.43 -24.55 35.32
C ASP A 10 40.19 -24.46 36.22
N MET A 11 39.39 -23.41 36.08
CA MET A 11 38.15 -23.25 36.86
C MET A 11 37.04 -24.23 36.46
N ARG A 12 37.18 -25.00 35.38
CA ARG A 12 36.20 -26.04 34.98
C ARG A 12 36.51 -27.42 35.56
N ARG A 13 37.56 -27.56 36.38
CA ARG A 13 38.04 -28.85 36.90
C ARG A 13 37.18 -29.41 38.04
N THR A 14 36.58 -28.57 38.87
CA THR A 14 35.67 -29.00 39.94
C THR A 14 34.27 -28.39 39.77
N PRO A 15 33.21 -29.04 40.28
CA PRO A 15 31.86 -28.48 40.24
C PRO A 15 31.77 -27.08 40.88
N GLU A 16 32.43 -26.88 42.02
CA GLU A 16 32.41 -25.63 42.80
C GLU A 16 33.12 -24.50 42.06
N ALA A 17 34.28 -24.78 41.46
CA ALA A 17 35.02 -23.79 40.66
C ALA A 17 34.25 -23.42 39.38
N LYS A 18 33.53 -24.38 38.79
CA LYS A 18 32.70 -24.15 37.61
C LYS A 18 31.54 -23.22 37.93
N GLU A 19 30.90 -23.41 39.09
CA GLU A 19 29.82 -22.55 39.56
C GLU A 19 30.32 -21.13 39.86
N ALA A 20 31.44 -21.00 40.57
CA ALA A 20 32.06 -19.72 40.87
C ALA A 20 32.46 -18.95 39.58
N TRP A 21 33.02 -19.65 38.60
CA TRP A 21 33.35 -19.07 37.29
C TRP A 21 32.10 -18.62 36.53
N ALA A 22 31.03 -19.41 36.54
CA ALA A 22 29.76 -19.03 35.91
C ALA A 22 29.14 -17.78 36.57
N ALA A 23 29.19 -17.71 37.91
CA ALA A 23 28.73 -16.54 38.65
C ALA A 23 29.55 -15.28 38.33
N PHE A 24 30.88 -15.40 38.23
CA PHE A 24 31.77 -14.31 37.82
C PHE A 24 31.41 -13.78 36.42
N ILE A 25 31.32 -14.67 35.42
CA ILE A 25 30.96 -14.29 34.05
C ILE A 25 29.57 -13.66 33.98
N ARG A 26 28.61 -14.18 34.76
CA ARG A 26 27.27 -13.60 34.85
C ARG A 26 27.32 -12.16 35.36
N ASN A 27 28.11 -11.88 36.40
CA ASN A 27 28.22 -10.54 36.98
C ASN A 27 28.89 -9.56 36.01
N GLU A 28 29.99 -9.94 35.37
CA GLU A 28 30.65 -9.12 34.34
C GLU A 28 29.73 -8.81 33.15
N ALA A 29 28.94 -9.80 32.71
CA ALA A 29 27.95 -9.60 31.65
C ALA A 29 26.82 -8.67 32.10
N LEU A 30 26.36 -8.77 33.36
CA LEU A 30 25.35 -7.87 33.92
C LEU A 30 25.86 -6.43 33.97
N ASP A 31 27.11 -6.18 34.38
CA ASP A 31 27.69 -4.84 34.44
C ASP A 31 27.74 -4.18 33.06
N LEU A 32 28.15 -4.93 32.03
CA LEU A 32 28.09 -4.48 30.65
C LEU A 32 26.65 -4.16 30.23
N LEU A 33 25.70 -5.07 30.48
CA LEU A 33 24.28 -4.89 30.13
C LEU A 33 23.62 -3.71 30.85
N LEU A 34 24.04 -3.40 32.08
CA LEU A 34 23.53 -2.26 32.85
C LEU A 34 24.15 -0.95 32.39
N SER A 35 25.40 -0.96 31.93
CA SER A 35 26.07 0.22 31.36
C SER A 35 25.48 0.65 30.00
N GLU A 36 24.95 -0.31 29.23
CA GLU A 36 24.29 -0.06 27.95
C GLU A 36 22.92 0.61 28.12
N THR A 37 22.92 1.92 27.92
CA THR A 37 21.72 2.76 28.02
C THR A 37 21.65 3.75 26.86
N PRO A 38 20.53 3.82 26.12
CA PRO A 38 20.33 4.88 25.14
C PRO A 38 20.30 6.27 25.80
N PRO A 39 20.64 7.33 25.05
CA PRO A 39 20.69 8.69 25.59
C PRO A 39 19.31 9.15 26.06
N ARG A 40 19.28 9.86 27.20
CA ARG A 40 18.07 10.41 27.79
C ARG A 40 17.69 11.74 27.13
N GLY A 41 16.40 12.07 27.13
CA GLY A 41 15.88 13.33 26.60
C GLY A 41 15.18 13.16 25.25
N ASN A 42 14.86 14.29 24.61
CA ASN A 42 14.13 14.33 23.36
C ASN A 42 15.05 14.05 22.16
N TYR A 43 14.58 13.26 21.20
CA TYR A 43 15.24 13.09 19.91
C TYR A 43 15.40 14.44 19.19
N PRO A 44 16.54 14.72 18.50
CA PRO A 44 17.62 13.80 18.13
C PRO A 44 18.73 13.61 19.17
N VAL A 45 18.80 14.43 20.22
CA VAL A 45 19.89 14.35 21.22
C VAL A 45 19.68 13.20 22.20
N GLY A 46 18.43 12.95 22.58
CA GLY A 46 18.00 11.79 23.35
C GLY A 46 17.19 10.80 22.51
N SER A 47 16.54 9.86 23.19
CA SER A 47 15.84 8.74 22.53
C SER A 47 14.31 8.87 22.52
N PHE A 48 13.75 9.94 23.08
CA PHE A 48 12.30 10.14 23.17
C PHE A 48 11.71 10.80 21.93
N HIS A 49 10.69 10.15 21.37
CA HIS A 49 9.88 10.67 20.29
C HIS A 49 8.48 11.03 20.80
N SER A 50 8.11 12.30 20.67
CA SER A 50 6.79 12.80 21.08
C SER A 50 5.76 12.58 19.98
N ALA A 51 4.63 11.95 20.31
CA ALA A 51 3.50 11.79 19.39
C ALA A 51 2.92 13.13 18.89
N ASN A 52 3.15 14.23 19.63
CA ASN A 52 2.70 15.56 19.24
C ASN A 52 3.65 16.28 18.26
N THR A 53 4.83 15.71 17.96
CA THR A 53 5.82 16.33 17.09
C THR A 53 6.41 15.38 16.05
N VAL A 54 5.94 14.12 16.00
CA VAL A 54 6.36 13.17 14.96
C VAL A 54 5.87 13.63 13.59
N SER A 55 6.72 13.44 12.59
CA SER A 55 6.41 13.71 11.19
C SER A 55 6.38 12.44 10.36
N ASN A 56 5.96 12.53 9.10
CA ASN A 56 5.96 11.38 8.18
C ASN A 56 7.35 10.72 8.04
N LEU A 57 8.43 11.51 8.15
CA LEU A 57 9.82 11.01 8.08
C LEU A 57 10.13 9.97 9.16
N PHE A 58 9.49 10.08 10.34
CA PHE A 58 9.65 9.12 11.44
C PHE A 58 9.31 7.68 11.03
N PHE A 59 8.31 7.51 10.15
CA PHE A 59 7.81 6.20 9.72
C PHE A 59 8.51 5.68 8.44
N SER A 60 9.51 6.40 7.93
CA SER A 60 10.26 6.00 6.75
C SER A 60 11.19 4.81 7.01
N SER A 61 11.41 3.99 5.99
CA SER A 61 12.38 2.88 6.05
C SER A 61 13.80 3.36 6.36
N GLN A 62 14.18 4.54 5.89
CA GLN A 62 15.48 5.14 6.16
C GLN A 62 15.64 5.48 7.64
N GLN A 63 14.66 6.15 8.24
CA GLN A 63 14.71 6.50 9.66
C GLN A 63 14.70 5.25 10.54
N LYS A 64 13.91 4.23 10.16
CA LYS A 64 13.91 2.93 10.82
C LYS A 64 15.29 2.28 10.81
N CYS A 65 15.92 2.17 9.65
CA CYS A 65 17.27 1.60 9.52
C CYS A 65 18.30 2.39 10.34
N HIS A 66 18.21 3.71 10.34
CA HIS A 66 19.09 4.57 11.12
C HIS A 66 18.96 4.34 12.63
N LEU A 67 17.74 4.32 13.16
CA LEU A 67 17.49 4.12 14.59
C LEU A 67 17.83 2.69 15.05
N GLU A 68 17.57 1.69 14.22
CA GLU A 68 18.02 0.31 14.46
C GLU A 68 19.55 0.22 14.53
N ARG A 69 20.27 0.94 13.66
CA ARG A 69 21.73 1.00 13.68
C ARG A 69 22.28 1.66 14.95
N LEU A 70 21.73 2.81 15.34
CA LEU A 70 22.14 3.49 16.58
C LEU A 70 21.96 2.57 17.79
N LEU A 71 20.81 1.91 17.87
CA LEU A 71 20.50 1.03 18.99
C LEU A 71 21.44 -0.18 19.04
N THR A 72 21.69 -0.83 17.89
CA THR A 72 22.48 -2.07 17.83
C THR A 72 23.99 -1.87 17.78
N GLN A 73 24.48 -0.71 17.34
CA GLN A 73 25.92 -0.47 17.20
C GLN A 73 26.48 0.49 18.24
N GLN A 74 25.67 1.38 18.80
CA GLN A 74 26.14 2.43 19.70
C GLN A 74 25.55 2.30 21.11
N TYR A 75 24.25 2.06 21.23
CA TYR A 75 23.58 2.12 22.55
C TYR A 75 23.54 0.78 23.28
N MET A 76 23.37 -0.34 22.55
CA MET A 76 23.24 -1.68 23.12
C MET A 76 24.00 -2.76 22.31
N PRO A 77 25.26 -2.55 21.90
CA PRO A 77 25.98 -3.50 21.04
C PRO A 77 26.23 -4.89 21.66
N PHE A 78 26.56 -4.95 22.96
CA PHE A 78 26.77 -6.20 23.70
C PHE A 78 25.45 -6.97 23.84
N PHE A 79 24.37 -6.31 24.27
CA PHE A 79 23.06 -6.95 24.37
C PHE A 79 22.56 -7.45 23.01
N TYR A 80 22.68 -6.62 21.97
CA TYR A 80 22.32 -7.00 20.61
C TYR A 80 23.12 -8.22 20.13
N GLY A 81 24.45 -8.18 20.30
CA GLY A 81 25.34 -9.28 19.93
C GLY A 81 24.97 -10.58 20.65
N LEU A 82 24.72 -10.51 21.95
CA LEU A 82 24.29 -11.66 22.76
C LEU A 82 22.98 -12.27 22.26
N MET A 83 21.95 -11.43 22.04
CA MET A 83 20.65 -11.89 21.55
C MET A 83 20.75 -12.48 20.14
N LYS A 84 21.46 -11.80 19.23
CA LYS A 84 21.64 -12.27 17.85
C LYS A 84 22.37 -13.62 17.84
N SER A 85 23.48 -13.74 18.57
CA SER A 85 24.24 -15.00 18.64
C SER A 85 23.43 -16.14 19.25
N MET A 86 22.62 -15.87 20.28
CA MET A 86 21.72 -16.88 20.85
C MET A 86 20.68 -17.36 19.83
N LEU A 87 20.10 -16.45 19.05
CA LEU A 87 19.09 -16.75 18.04
C LEU A 87 19.67 -17.46 16.82
N ASP A 88 20.89 -17.08 16.41
CA ASP A 88 21.65 -17.75 15.35
C ASP A 88 22.02 -19.19 15.78
N TRP A 89 22.36 -19.40 17.05
CA TRP A 89 22.76 -20.70 17.60
C TRP A 89 21.62 -21.73 17.67
N ILE A 90 20.36 -21.29 17.67
CA ILE A 90 19.19 -22.19 17.68
C ILE A 90 18.93 -22.80 16.29
N GLN A 91 19.46 -22.20 15.21
CA GLN A 91 19.20 -22.65 13.84
C GLN A 91 19.86 -23.95 13.35
N PRO A 92 20.94 -24.50 13.95
CA PRO A 92 21.48 -25.80 13.54
C PRO A 92 20.64 -27.00 14.03
N CYS A 93 19.70 -26.82 14.97
CA CYS A 93 19.04 -27.94 15.64
C CYS A 93 17.68 -28.35 15.04
N VAL A 94 17.24 -27.71 13.95
CA VAL A 94 16.04 -28.12 13.19
C VAL A 94 16.47 -28.68 11.84
N SER A 95 17.36 -29.67 11.87
CA SER A 95 17.49 -30.64 10.79
C SER A 95 16.90 -31.94 11.29
N GLN A 96 15.82 -32.39 10.65
CA GLN A 96 15.04 -33.60 10.95
C GLN A 96 13.94 -33.43 12.00
N THR A 97 12.93 -32.62 11.67
CA THR A 97 11.56 -33.05 11.93
C THR A 97 10.80 -32.82 10.64
N GLU A 98 10.09 -33.85 10.23
CA GLU A 98 9.46 -34.05 8.93
C GLU A 98 8.96 -32.74 8.32
N ALA A 99 9.31 -32.52 7.06
CA ALA A 99 8.54 -31.63 6.21
C ALA A 99 7.10 -32.14 6.28
N VAL A 100 6.28 -31.50 7.12
CA VAL A 100 4.84 -31.56 6.97
C VAL A 100 4.63 -31.07 5.55
N ALA A 101 4.39 -32.02 4.64
CA ALA A 101 3.98 -31.73 3.30
C ALA A 101 2.80 -30.79 3.46
N LYS A 102 3.02 -29.50 3.16
CA LYS A 102 1.91 -28.61 2.91
C LYS A 102 1.06 -29.36 1.89
N PRO A 103 -0.26 -29.53 2.11
CA PRO A 103 -1.14 -29.90 1.02
C PRO A 103 -0.76 -28.97 -0.13
N LYS A 104 -0.47 -29.55 -1.30
CA LYS A 104 -0.40 -28.77 -2.54
C LYS A 104 -1.82 -28.32 -2.87
N ASP A 105 -2.41 -27.52 -1.99
CA ASP A 105 -3.37 -26.54 -2.43
C ASP A 105 -2.54 -25.55 -3.23
N ILE A 106 -2.77 -25.56 -4.54
CA ILE A 106 -2.29 -24.55 -5.48
C ILE A 106 -3.04 -23.26 -5.15
N ILE A 107 -2.78 -22.72 -3.95
CA ILE A 107 -2.96 -21.31 -3.67
C ILE A 107 -1.63 -20.72 -4.09
N ILE A 108 -1.59 -20.25 -5.34
CA ILE A 108 -0.59 -19.29 -5.80
C ILE A 108 -0.69 -18.11 -4.85
N THR A 109 0.04 -18.22 -3.74
CA THR A 109 0.24 -17.14 -2.79
C THR A 109 1.32 -16.29 -3.41
N ILE A 110 0.93 -15.48 -4.41
CA ILE A 110 1.60 -14.21 -4.58
C ILE A 110 1.29 -13.48 -3.28
N GLY A 111 2.18 -13.64 -2.30
CA GLY A 111 2.15 -12.83 -1.09
C GLY A 111 2.06 -11.36 -1.54
N PRO A 112 1.32 -10.51 -0.81
CA PRO A 112 1.13 -9.12 -1.21
C PRO A 112 2.50 -8.48 -1.38
N LYS A 113 2.95 -8.35 -2.64
CA LYS A 113 4.04 -7.45 -3.00
C LYS A 113 3.51 -6.06 -2.70
N GLU A 114 4.01 -5.49 -1.60
CA GLU A 114 3.91 -4.07 -1.24
C GLU A 114 2.54 -3.40 -1.43
N VAL A 115 1.45 -4.10 -1.11
CA VAL A 115 0.16 -3.43 -0.98
C VAL A 115 0.04 -2.93 0.46
N ALA A 116 0.13 -1.61 0.64
CA ALA A 116 -0.09 -0.88 1.89
C ALA A 116 0.98 -1.01 3.00
N GLY A 117 2.27 -0.98 2.68
CA GLY A 117 3.33 -0.75 3.69
C GLY A 117 3.50 -1.85 4.75
N ILE A 118 2.82 -2.99 4.58
CA ILE A 118 2.97 -4.22 5.36
C ILE A 118 3.47 -5.30 4.42
N GLY A 119 4.74 -5.19 4.02
CA GLY A 119 5.45 -6.28 3.36
C GLY A 119 6.14 -7.15 4.41
N TYR A 120 5.80 -8.43 4.46
CA TYR A 120 6.75 -9.43 4.96
C TYR A 120 7.74 -9.67 3.82
N THR A 121 9.03 -9.39 4.05
CA THR A 121 10.07 -9.76 3.09
C THR A 121 9.97 -11.27 2.84
N THR A 122 9.90 -11.68 1.58
CA THR A 122 10.11 -13.08 1.22
C THR A 122 11.54 -13.43 1.63
N PRO A 123 11.75 -14.41 2.53
CA PRO A 123 13.08 -14.79 2.93
C PRO A 123 13.86 -15.25 1.70
N GLY A 124 15.14 -14.87 1.62
CA GLY A 124 16.11 -15.50 0.73
C GLY A 124 16.30 -16.98 1.07
N THR A 125 17.37 -17.61 0.55
CA THR A 125 17.68 -19.02 0.83
C THR A 125 17.60 -19.36 2.32
N SER A 126 17.32 -20.61 2.69
CA SER A 126 17.01 -21.03 4.08
C SER A 126 18.01 -20.54 5.14
N GLN A 127 19.28 -20.38 4.77
CA GLN A 127 20.34 -19.88 5.63
C GLN A 127 20.38 -18.33 5.70
N GLU A 128 20.15 -17.64 4.58
CA GLU A 128 20.04 -16.18 4.54
C GLU A 128 18.79 -15.67 5.25
N GLY A 129 17.64 -16.32 5.02
CA GLY A 129 16.38 -16.03 5.72
C GLY A 129 16.45 -16.32 7.21
N GLY A 130 17.31 -17.25 7.62
CA GLY A 130 17.56 -17.58 9.01
C GLY A 130 18.32 -16.49 9.78
N ASN A 131 19.40 -15.99 9.19
CA ASN A 131 20.18 -14.86 9.72
C ASN A 131 19.36 -13.57 9.75
N GLU A 132 18.53 -13.33 8.72
CA GLU A 132 17.63 -12.16 8.67
C GLU A 132 16.57 -12.21 9.77
N ARG A 133 15.98 -13.39 10.04
CA ARG A 133 15.01 -13.57 11.14
C ARG A 133 15.65 -13.31 12.51
N ALA A 134 16.84 -13.86 12.77
CA ALA A 134 17.55 -13.66 14.03
C ALA A 134 17.90 -12.16 14.23
N HIS A 135 18.39 -11.51 13.18
CA HIS A 135 18.60 -10.06 13.17
C HIS A 135 17.32 -9.28 13.48
N ARG A 136 16.19 -9.66 12.87
CA ARG A 136 14.90 -8.98 13.08
C ARG A 136 14.35 -9.16 14.49
N MET A 137 14.48 -10.35 15.06
CA MET A 137 14.09 -10.61 16.44
C MET A 137 14.98 -9.83 17.41
N ALA A 138 16.31 -9.86 17.24
CA ALA A 138 17.24 -9.13 18.09
C ALA A 138 17.01 -7.60 18.04
N THR A 139 16.80 -7.03 16.85
CA THR A 139 16.44 -5.61 16.66
C THR A 139 15.07 -5.23 17.20
N THR A 140 14.20 -6.21 17.50
CA THR A 140 12.91 -5.99 18.19
C THR A 140 13.06 -6.11 19.71
N ILE A 141 13.86 -7.06 20.20
CA ILE A 141 14.10 -7.26 21.64
C ILE A 141 14.88 -6.09 22.25
N CYS A 142 15.91 -5.57 21.57
CA CYS A 142 16.70 -4.44 22.07
C CYS A 142 15.84 -3.23 22.46
N PRO A 143 14.96 -2.69 21.60
CA PRO A 143 14.13 -1.55 21.95
C PRO A 143 13.02 -1.90 22.95
N MET A 144 12.57 -3.16 23.04
CA MET A 144 11.65 -3.58 24.11
C MET A 144 12.33 -3.46 25.49
N VAL A 145 13.56 -3.95 25.62
CA VAL A 145 14.33 -3.86 26.87
C VAL A 145 14.70 -2.40 27.18
N ALA A 146 15.11 -1.64 26.18
CA ALA A 146 15.40 -0.22 26.34
C ALA A 146 14.19 0.58 26.84
N PHE A 147 12.99 0.28 26.32
CA PHE A 147 11.73 0.88 26.74
C PHE A 147 11.32 0.43 28.14
N GLY A 148 11.51 -0.85 28.46
CA GLY A 148 11.26 -1.39 29.81
C GLY A 148 12.14 -0.73 30.88
N LYS A 149 13.42 -0.48 30.57
CA LYS A 149 14.34 0.28 31.45
C LYS A 149 13.95 1.76 31.57
N ASN A 150 13.47 2.35 30.47
CA ASN A 150 13.08 3.75 30.42
C ASN A 150 12.07 3.95 29.28
N GLN A 151 10.81 4.22 29.62
CA GLN A 151 9.73 4.40 28.64
C GLN A 151 9.94 5.61 27.72
N ARG A 152 10.94 6.47 28.00
CA ARG A 152 11.38 7.50 27.06
C ARG A 152 12.22 6.97 25.89
N ASN A 153 12.54 5.69 25.84
CA ASN A 153 13.13 5.02 24.67
C ASN A 153 12.02 4.38 23.82
N ASN A 154 11.17 5.20 23.19
CA ASN A 154 9.88 4.76 22.67
C ASN A 154 9.78 4.66 21.13
N TYR A 155 10.91 4.67 20.40
CA TYR A 155 10.90 4.63 18.94
C TYR A 155 10.06 3.48 18.38
N LEU A 156 10.40 2.24 18.76
CA LEU A 156 9.70 1.05 18.27
C LEU A 156 8.24 1.08 18.72
N GLN A 157 8.00 1.47 19.97
CA GLN A 157 6.69 1.43 20.60
C GLN A 157 5.72 2.39 19.91
N LEU A 158 6.15 3.64 19.66
CA LEU A 158 5.36 4.62 18.93
C LEU A 158 5.09 4.17 17.49
N HIS A 159 6.11 3.64 16.82
CA HIS A 159 5.99 3.16 15.46
C HIS A 159 5.03 1.96 15.35
N ASN A 160 5.12 1.00 16.27
CA ASN A 160 4.24 -0.16 16.33
C ASN A 160 2.81 0.23 16.69
N THR A 161 2.58 1.20 17.59
CA THR A 161 1.22 1.62 17.93
C THR A 161 0.47 2.17 16.72
N VAL A 162 1.10 3.04 15.91
CA VAL A 162 0.43 3.57 14.70
C VAL A 162 0.12 2.45 13.71
N ARG A 163 1.02 1.47 13.56
CA ARG A 163 0.79 0.29 12.71
C ARG A 163 -0.33 -0.61 13.22
N LEU A 164 -0.31 -0.95 14.50
CA LEU A 164 -1.32 -1.80 15.13
C LEU A 164 -2.71 -1.14 15.05
N PHE A 165 -2.77 0.18 15.28
CA PHE A 165 -3.99 0.96 15.11
C PHE A 165 -4.51 0.86 13.68
N ALA A 166 -3.64 1.05 12.67
CA ALA A 166 -4.00 0.92 11.26
C ALA A 166 -4.45 -0.50 10.88
N CYS A 167 -3.94 -1.53 11.57
CA CYS A 167 -4.37 -2.93 11.42
C CYS A 167 -5.66 -3.26 12.19
N GLY A 168 -6.32 -2.29 12.84
CA GLY A 168 -7.56 -2.52 13.60
C GLY A 168 -7.34 -3.20 14.95
N ALA A 169 -6.15 -3.12 15.54
CA ALA A 169 -5.91 -3.61 16.90
C ALA A 169 -6.79 -2.84 17.90
N SER A 170 -7.48 -3.57 18.78
CA SER A 170 -8.32 -2.97 19.80
C SER A 170 -7.50 -2.29 20.89
N GLU A 171 -8.14 -1.39 21.65
CA GLU A 171 -7.50 -0.73 22.79
C GLU A 171 -6.92 -1.73 23.81
N ARG A 172 -7.62 -2.85 24.06
CA ARG A 172 -7.13 -3.94 24.92
C ARG A 172 -5.86 -4.61 24.38
N VAL A 173 -5.76 -4.79 23.05
CA VAL A 173 -4.53 -5.31 22.44
C VAL A 173 -3.40 -4.30 22.60
N HIS A 174 -3.67 -3.01 22.43
CA HIS A 174 -2.70 -1.95 22.69
C HIS A 174 -2.21 -1.92 24.14
N GLU A 175 -3.10 -2.07 25.12
CA GLU A 175 -2.75 -2.13 26.54
C GLU A 175 -1.82 -3.30 26.84
N TYR A 176 -2.15 -4.50 26.36
CA TYR A 176 -1.31 -5.68 26.54
C TYR A 176 0.05 -5.52 25.86
N MET A 177 0.06 -5.05 24.61
CA MET A 177 1.31 -4.82 23.86
C MET A 177 2.16 -3.71 24.49
N ASN A 178 1.54 -2.72 25.14
CA ASN A 178 2.25 -1.71 25.91
C ASN A 178 2.85 -2.27 27.20
N TYR A 179 2.11 -3.11 27.92
CA TYR A 179 2.58 -3.78 29.13
C TYR A 179 3.85 -4.60 28.88
N ILE A 180 3.93 -5.32 27.75
CA ILE A 180 5.12 -6.10 27.38
C ILE A 180 6.18 -5.30 26.59
N GLY A 181 5.99 -3.98 26.45
CA GLY A 181 6.96 -3.09 25.81
C GLY A 181 7.05 -3.18 24.28
N LEU A 182 6.05 -3.74 23.60
CA LEU A 182 6.00 -3.83 22.13
C LEU A 182 5.35 -2.61 21.47
N SER A 183 4.49 -1.88 22.18
CA SER A 183 3.80 -0.70 21.65
C SER A 183 3.59 0.36 22.72
N SER A 184 3.22 1.57 22.33
CA SER A 184 2.61 2.60 23.19
C SER A 184 1.08 2.41 23.28
N LEU A 185 0.44 3.18 24.16
CA LEU A 185 -1.03 3.18 24.33
C LEU A 185 -1.77 3.61 23.06
N HIS A 186 -3.02 3.16 22.94
CA HIS A 186 -3.94 3.54 21.85
C HIS A 186 -4.09 5.07 21.68
N SER A 187 -4.21 5.80 22.79
CA SER A 187 -4.25 7.27 22.82
C SER A 187 -3.01 7.93 22.21
N THR A 188 -1.85 7.28 22.30
CA THR A 188 -0.59 7.76 21.71
C THR A 188 -0.63 7.65 20.18
N ALA A 189 -1.22 6.59 19.62
CA ALA A 189 -1.44 6.50 18.18
C ALA A 189 -2.40 7.59 17.69
N LEU A 190 -3.50 7.83 18.40
CA LEU A 190 -4.45 8.89 18.05
C LEU A 190 -3.78 10.28 18.07
N SER A 191 -2.94 10.56 19.06
CA SER A 191 -2.14 11.79 19.12
C SER A 191 -1.19 11.90 17.92
N ALA A 192 -0.46 10.83 17.59
CA ALA A 192 0.43 10.80 16.43
C ALA A 192 -0.32 11.02 15.11
N LEU A 193 -1.46 10.34 14.92
CA LEU A 193 -2.30 10.48 13.73
C LEU A 193 -2.88 11.90 13.59
N LYS A 194 -3.24 12.56 14.69
CA LYS A 194 -3.66 13.97 14.68
C LYS A 194 -2.52 14.89 14.22
N THR A 195 -1.31 14.70 14.72
CA THR A 195 -0.13 15.46 14.30
C THR A 195 0.15 15.25 12.80
N LEU A 196 0.16 13.99 12.35
CA LEU A 196 0.37 13.65 10.94
C LEU A 196 -0.74 14.20 10.04
N ALA A 197 -1.99 14.27 10.52
CA ALA A 197 -3.09 14.84 9.76
C ALA A 197 -2.89 16.35 9.53
N VAL A 198 -2.31 17.08 10.49
CA VAL A 198 -1.96 18.50 10.31
C VAL A 198 -0.86 18.66 9.25
N GLU A 199 0.21 17.87 9.33
CA GLU A 199 1.29 17.87 8.32
C GLU A 199 0.75 17.52 6.92
N SER A 200 -0.12 16.52 6.84
CA SER A 200 -0.77 16.10 5.59
C SER A 200 -1.65 17.20 5.02
N ALA A 201 -2.42 17.91 5.84
CA ALA A 201 -3.26 19.03 5.42
C ALA A 201 -2.42 20.19 4.86
N GLU A 202 -1.31 20.54 5.49
CA GLU A 202 -0.40 21.58 4.98
C GLU A 202 0.29 21.15 3.68
N THR A 203 0.66 19.88 3.58
CA THR A 203 1.21 19.30 2.35
C THR A 203 0.17 19.36 1.21
N LEU A 204 -1.08 18.99 1.50
CA LEU A 204 -2.19 19.06 0.54
C LEU A 204 -2.39 20.49 0.02
N LYS A 205 -2.48 21.47 0.93
CA LYS A 205 -2.60 22.89 0.54
C LYS A 205 -1.43 23.31 -0.34
N SER A 206 -0.20 22.95 0.04
CA SER A 206 0.99 23.25 -0.75
C SER A 206 0.90 22.65 -2.16
N LEU A 207 0.53 21.38 -2.27
CA LEU A 207 0.39 20.69 -3.56
C LEU A 207 -0.76 21.24 -4.41
N MET A 208 -1.80 21.79 -3.79
CA MET A 208 -2.95 22.35 -4.51
C MET A 208 -2.73 23.80 -4.96
N LYS A 209 -1.72 24.52 -4.43
CA LYS A 209 -1.40 25.89 -4.84
C LYS A 209 -1.19 25.98 -6.35
N VAL A 210 -1.82 26.96 -6.98
CA VAL A 210 -1.76 27.22 -8.43
C VAL A 210 -0.32 27.41 -8.90
N LYS A 211 0.50 28.18 -8.16
CA LYS A 211 1.92 28.42 -8.49
C LYS A 211 2.75 27.14 -8.60
N ASN A 212 2.38 26.10 -7.85
CA ASN A 212 3.12 24.84 -7.81
C ASN A 212 2.74 23.90 -8.97
N ASN A 213 1.59 24.13 -9.62
CA ASN A 213 1.16 23.37 -10.78
C ASN A 213 0.53 24.32 -11.82
N PRO A 214 1.38 25.11 -12.52
CA PRO A 214 0.89 26.15 -13.42
C PRO A 214 0.20 25.60 -14.67
N LEU A 215 0.49 24.36 -15.05
CA LEU A 215 -0.06 23.72 -16.25
C LEU A 215 -1.40 23.03 -15.97
N ILE A 216 -1.44 22.14 -14.99
CA ILE A 216 -2.62 21.33 -14.67
C ILE A 216 -2.75 21.15 -13.17
N ALA A 217 -3.97 21.27 -12.65
CA ALA A 217 -4.24 20.95 -11.27
C ALA A 217 -3.97 19.46 -10.99
N PRO A 218 -3.58 19.08 -9.76
CA PRO A 218 -3.65 17.68 -9.35
C PRO A 218 -5.04 17.11 -9.61
N SER A 219 -5.11 15.91 -10.19
CA SER A 219 -6.38 15.23 -10.44
C SER A 219 -7.00 14.84 -9.10
N ILE A 220 -8.31 15.02 -8.95
CA ILE A 220 -9.03 14.69 -7.72
C ILE A 220 -9.87 13.46 -7.95
N CYS A 221 -9.64 12.40 -7.17
CA CYS A 221 -10.48 11.22 -7.18
C CYS A 221 -11.36 11.20 -5.94
N ILE A 222 -12.67 11.04 -6.12
CA ILE A 222 -13.64 10.90 -5.04
C ILE A 222 -14.50 9.66 -5.23
N ASN A 223 -14.91 9.08 -4.11
CA ASN A 223 -15.90 8.02 -4.08
C ASN A 223 -16.62 8.01 -2.73
N ASN A 224 -17.81 7.43 -2.68
CA ASN A 224 -18.49 7.20 -1.41
C ASN A 224 -17.76 6.16 -0.57
N ILE A 225 -17.88 6.30 0.74
CA ILE A 225 -17.50 5.30 1.72
C ILE A 225 -18.62 5.12 2.72
N ASP A 226 -18.98 3.87 2.93
CA ASP A 226 -19.88 3.43 3.97
C ASP A 226 -19.06 2.61 4.97
N ILE A 227 -18.93 3.13 6.19
CA ILE A 227 -18.22 2.49 7.29
C ILE A 227 -19.28 1.98 8.27
N GLU A 228 -19.37 0.67 8.43
CA GLU A 228 -20.22 0.10 9.47
C GLU A 228 -19.52 0.22 10.83
N GLN A 229 -20.12 1.00 11.73
CA GLN A 229 -19.84 0.90 13.15
C GLN A 229 -20.60 -0.31 13.69
N HIS A 230 -19.95 -1.47 13.62
CA HIS A 230 -20.52 -2.72 14.10
C HIS A 230 -20.50 -2.79 15.64
N VAL A 231 -21.65 -3.09 16.23
CA VAL A 231 -21.78 -3.37 17.66
C VAL A 231 -21.88 -4.88 17.87
N HIS A 232 -20.95 -5.46 18.65
CA HIS A 232 -20.91 -6.91 18.88
C HIS A 232 -22.13 -7.45 19.65
N GLN A 233 -22.69 -6.66 20.57
CA GLN A 233 -23.87 -7.02 21.36
C GLN A 233 -24.96 -5.99 21.14
N VAL A 234 -25.90 -6.36 20.27
CA VAL A 234 -27.03 -5.52 19.90
C VAL A 234 -28.02 -5.43 21.07
N SER A 235 -28.43 -4.23 21.44
CA SER A 235 -29.50 -4.00 22.42
C SER A 235 -30.40 -2.84 21.99
N VAL A 236 -31.52 -2.63 22.68
CA VAL A 236 -32.38 -1.46 22.42
C VAL A 236 -31.56 -0.19 22.66
N GLY A 237 -31.44 0.65 21.64
CA GLY A 237 -30.60 1.85 21.65
C GLY A 237 -29.11 1.64 21.34
N ASN A 238 -28.67 0.39 21.14
CA ASN A 238 -27.29 0.03 20.80
C ASN A 238 -27.28 -0.86 19.55
N LEU A 239 -27.47 -0.24 18.40
CA LEU A 239 -27.51 -0.90 17.09
C LEU A 239 -26.25 -0.54 16.30
N SER A 240 -25.83 -1.45 15.42
CA SER A 240 -24.83 -1.12 14.40
C SER A 240 -25.35 0.03 13.53
N ASN A 241 -24.48 1.00 13.25
CA ASN A 241 -24.81 2.17 12.45
C ASN A 241 -23.87 2.25 11.24
N ILE A 242 -24.38 2.74 10.12
CA ILE A 242 -23.54 3.01 8.94
C ILE A 242 -23.20 4.50 8.93
N VAL A 243 -21.91 4.79 9.11
CA VAL A 243 -21.35 6.11 8.87
C VAL A 243 -21.13 6.24 7.37
N ARG A 244 -21.78 7.22 6.76
CA ARG A 244 -21.69 7.47 5.32
C ARG A 244 -20.90 8.75 5.09
N GLY A 245 -20.04 8.75 4.07
CA GLY A 245 -19.32 9.95 3.68
C GLY A 245 -18.67 9.79 2.31
N THR A 246 -17.85 10.76 1.95
CA THR A 246 -17.04 10.73 0.73
C THR A 246 -15.57 10.75 1.12
N TRP A 247 -14.82 9.77 0.62
CA TRP A 247 -13.37 9.76 0.70
C TRP A 247 -12.79 10.18 -0.66
N GLY A 248 -11.53 10.55 -0.65
CA GLY A 248 -10.84 10.88 -1.89
C GLY A 248 -9.37 11.13 -1.69
N TYR A 249 -8.69 11.36 -2.80
CA TYR A 249 -7.28 11.69 -2.84
C TYR A 249 -6.98 12.59 -4.04
N ILE A 250 -5.86 13.30 -3.96
CA ILE A 250 -5.29 13.95 -5.13
C ILE A 250 -4.17 13.08 -5.72
N HIS A 251 -4.10 13.04 -7.04
CA HIS A 251 -3.01 12.45 -7.79
C HIS A 251 -2.13 13.59 -8.32
N VAL A 252 -0.90 13.66 -7.82
CA VAL A 252 0.08 14.65 -8.30
C VAL A 252 0.62 14.18 -9.66
N PRO A 253 0.49 14.97 -10.73
CA PRO A 253 0.96 14.58 -12.05
C PRO A 253 2.45 14.26 -12.06
N ASN A 254 2.83 13.21 -12.79
CA ASN A 254 4.23 12.84 -12.93
C ASN A 254 5.00 13.95 -13.68
N GLN A 255 6.02 14.51 -13.03
CA GLN A 255 6.78 15.64 -13.56
C GLN A 255 7.59 15.29 -14.82
N ARG A 256 8.01 14.03 -14.98
CA ARG A 256 8.68 13.59 -16.22
C ARG A 256 7.69 13.53 -17.37
N LEU A 257 6.48 13.01 -17.12
CA LEU A 257 5.41 13.00 -18.11
C LEU A 257 4.99 14.42 -18.50
N LEU A 258 4.80 15.33 -17.54
CA LEU A 258 4.42 16.71 -17.85
C LEU A 258 5.44 17.40 -18.78
N LYS A 259 6.73 17.12 -18.64
CA LYS A 259 7.79 17.68 -19.50
C LYS A 259 7.74 17.18 -20.95
N THR A 260 7.09 16.04 -21.23
CA THR A 260 6.94 15.52 -22.59
C THR A 260 5.70 16.08 -23.30
N LEU A 261 4.82 16.78 -22.59
CA LEU A 261 3.56 17.27 -23.14
C LEU A 261 3.67 18.73 -23.59
N ASN A 262 2.86 19.11 -24.56
CA ASN A 262 2.77 20.50 -24.99
C ASN A 262 2.00 21.34 -23.95
N ALA A 263 2.70 22.24 -23.27
CA ALA A 263 2.12 23.13 -22.27
C ALA A 263 0.98 24.02 -22.81
N SER A 264 0.99 24.39 -24.10
CA SER A 264 -0.08 25.22 -24.67
C SER A 264 -1.43 24.50 -24.76
N GLU A 265 -1.40 23.16 -24.83
CA GLU A 265 -2.58 22.29 -24.93
C GLU A 265 -3.13 21.88 -23.55
N ILE A 266 -2.40 22.18 -22.48
CA ILE A 266 -2.76 21.80 -21.11
C ILE A 266 -3.15 23.06 -20.36
N SER A 267 -4.31 23.62 -20.73
CA SER A 267 -4.88 24.79 -20.07
C SER A 267 -6.41 24.75 -20.14
N LEU A 268 -7.06 25.53 -19.27
CA LEU A 268 -8.51 25.69 -19.30
C LEU A 268 -8.99 26.23 -20.66
N GLY A 269 -8.27 27.20 -21.23
CA GLY A 269 -8.62 27.77 -22.53
C GLY A 269 -8.45 26.76 -23.68
N ALA A 270 -7.41 25.92 -23.66
CA ALA A 270 -7.25 24.85 -24.64
C ALA A 270 -8.38 23.81 -24.53
N TYR A 271 -8.73 23.41 -23.30
CA TYR A 271 -9.86 22.52 -23.04
C TYR A 271 -11.17 23.08 -23.60
N GLN A 272 -11.48 24.35 -23.33
CA GLN A 272 -12.70 25.00 -23.81
C GLN A 272 -12.74 25.10 -25.34
N ARG A 273 -11.64 25.48 -26.00
CA ARG A 273 -11.55 25.50 -27.47
C ARG A 273 -11.77 24.10 -28.08
N SER A 274 -11.24 23.06 -27.45
CA SER A 274 -11.46 21.68 -27.87
C SER A 274 -12.93 21.26 -27.71
N LEU A 275 -13.62 21.68 -26.64
CA LEU A 275 -15.06 21.42 -26.51
C LEU A 275 -15.89 22.13 -27.59
N GLU A 276 -15.47 23.32 -28.01
CA GLU A 276 -16.15 24.06 -29.08
C GLU A 276 -15.97 23.37 -30.45
N SER A 277 -14.78 22.86 -30.76
CA SER A 277 -14.54 22.15 -32.02
C SER A 277 -15.32 20.84 -32.12
N ILE A 278 -15.56 20.16 -31.00
CA ILE A 278 -16.33 18.90 -30.95
C ILE A 278 -17.81 19.12 -31.34
N LYS A 279 -18.40 20.30 -31.10
CA LYS A 279 -19.82 20.55 -31.43
C LYS A 279 -20.15 20.35 -32.92
N GLY A 280 -19.18 20.57 -33.79
CA GLY A 280 -19.30 20.34 -35.24
C GLY A 280 -18.64 19.05 -35.74
N MET A 281 -18.04 18.24 -34.85
CA MET A 281 -17.33 17.03 -35.24
C MET A 281 -18.33 15.93 -35.60
N GLY A 282 -18.32 15.50 -36.87
CA GLY A 282 -19.06 14.32 -37.30
C GLY A 282 -18.43 13.05 -36.75
N ILE A 283 -19.20 12.24 -36.02
CA ILE A 283 -18.74 10.94 -35.51
C ILE A 283 -18.80 9.91 -36.65
N ASN A 284 -17.66 9.33 -37.01
CA ASN A 284 -17.58 8.23 -37.97
C ASN A 284 -17.25 6.92 -37.22
N PRO A 285 -17.94 5.79 -37.49
CA PRO A 285 -17.58 4.49 -36.93
C PRO A 285 -16.09 4.14 -37.03
N SER A 286 -15.40 4.55 -38.11
CA SER A 286 -13.96 4.31 -38.27
C SER A 286 -13.08 4.94 -37.20
N MET A 287 -13.57 5.96 -36.47
CA MET A 287 -12.87 6.57 -35.33
C MET A 287 -12.73 5.62 -34.13
N PHE A 288 -13.51 4.55 -34.09
CA PHE A 288 -13.51 3.55 -33.01
C PHE A 288 -13.00 2.19 -33.46
N LEU A 289 -12.65 2.04 -34.73
CA LEU A 289 -12.06 0.80 -35.25
C LEU A 289 -10.53 0.88 -35.08
N PRO A 290 -9.88 -0.23 -34.71
CA PRO A 290 -8.43 -0.27 -34.63
C PRO A 290 -7.84 -0.01 -36.03
N THR A 291 -6.70 0.66 -36.05
CA THR A 291 -5.88 0.77 -37.26
C THR A 291 -5.22 -0.58 -37.57
N ILE A 292 -4.81 -0.79 -38.82
CA ILE A 292 -4.08 -2.01 -39.24
C ILE A 292 -2.84 -2.26 -38.35
N GLN A 293 -2.16 -1.20 -37.90
CA GLN A 293 -1.00 -1.31 -37.02
C GLN A 293 -1.40 -1.76 -35.60
N GLU A 294 -2.52 -1.28 -35.08
CA GLU A 294 -3.06 -1.69 -33.78
C GLU A 294 -3.55 -3.14 -33.81
N GLU A 295 -4.27 -3.55 -34.87
CA GLU A 295 -4.68 -4.94 -35.08
C GLU A 295 -3.47 -5.89 -35.15
N GLN A 296 -2.43 -5.50 -35.90
CA GLN A 296 -1.21 -6.30 -35.98
C GLN A 296 -0.52 -6.43 -34.62
N SER A 297 -0.58 -5.36 -33.81
CA SER A 297 -0.04 -5.36 -32.45
C SER A 297 -0.85 -6.28 -31.53
N GLU A 298 -2.18 -6.25 -31.62
CA GLU A 298 -3.08 -7.16 -30.88
C GLU A 298 -2.81 -8.63 -31.25
N ILE A 299 -2.68 -8.94 -32.55
CA ILE A 299 -2.30 -10.28 -33.02
C ILE A 299 -0.98 -10.73 -32.39
N ASN A 300 0.02 -9.84 -32.33
CA ASN A 300 1.31 -10.15 -31.71
C ASN A 300 1.17 -10.42 -30.20
N VAL A 301 0.32 -9.66 -29.50
CA VAL A 301 0.04 -9.88 -28.07
C VAL A 301 -0.56 -11.26 -27.85
N ILE A 302 -1.60 -11.63 -28.62
CA ILE A 302 -2.26 -12.93 -28.51
C ILE A 302 -1.26 -14.06 -28.81
N LYS A 303 -0.46 -13.95 -29.87
CA LYS A 303 0.57 -14.94 -30.21
C LYS A 303 1.61 -15.10 -29.10
N SER A 304 2.03 -14.00 -28.47
CA SER A 304 2.95 -14.06 -27.33
C SER A 304 2.34 -14.73 -26.11
N GLN A 305 1.06 -14.47 -25.82
CA GLN A 305 0.35 -15.13 -24.73
C GLN A 305 0.20 -16.65 -24.99
N ILE A 306 -0.14 -17.05 -26.21
CA ILE A 306 -0.18 -18.47 -26.62
C ILE A 306 1.22 -19.11 -26.48
N SER A 307 2.26 -18.42 -26.97
CA SER A 307 3.63 -18.90 -26.87
C SER A 307 4.07 -19.08 -25.41
N ARG A 308 3.65 -18.18 -24.51
CA ARG A 308 3.89 -18.32 -23.06
C ARG A 308 3.29 -19.60 -22.50
N VAL A 309 2.02 -19.90 -22.84
CA VAL A 309 1.37 -21.15 -22.41
C VAL A 309 2.11 -22.37 -22.97
N LEU A 310 2.42 -22.37 -24.26
CA LEU A 310 3.13 -23.49 -24.92
C LEU A 310 4.52 -23.74 -24.31
N SER A 311 5.23 -22.70 -23.90
CA SER A 311 6.55 -22.82 -23.26
C SER A 311 6.50 -23.55 -21.91
N SER A 312 5.33 -23.66 -21.28
CA SER A 312 5.15 -24.46 -20.07
C SER A 312 4.99 -25.96 -20.34
N LEU A 313 4.75 -26.35 -21.60
CA LEU A 313 4.46 -27.72 -22.01
C LEU A 313 5.64 -28.39 -22.71
N ALA A 314 6.37 -27.62 -23.52
CA ALA A 314 7.46 -28.13 -24.34
C ALA A 314 8.49 -27.06 -24.66
N ASP A 315 9.73 -27.49 -24.82
CA ASP A 315 10.81 -26.63 -25.31
C ASP A 315 10.72 -26.47 -26.84
N PRO A 316 10.94 -25.26 -27.37
CA PRO A 316 10.98 -25.05 -28.80
C PRO A 316 12.20 -25.75 -29.41
N LYS A 317 12.03 -26.36 -30.60
CA LYS A 317 13.13 -26.99 -31.35
C LYS A 317 14.32 -26.06 -31.61
N GLY A 318 14.08 -24.75 -31.66
CA GLY A 318 15.12 -23.72 -31.76
C GLY A 318 14.75 -22.47 -30.98
N LYS A 319 15.65 -21.99 -30.11
CA LYS A 319 15.43 -20.78 -29.31
C LYS A 319 15.35 -19.50 -30.14
N VAL A 320 16.06 -19.46 -31.28
CA VAL A 320 16.12 -18.27 -32.16
C VAL A 320 14.86 -18.11 -33.01
N SER A 321 14.20 -19.21 -33.37
CA SER A 321 12.94 -19.22 -34.14
C SER A 321 11.70 -19.23 -33.25
N ALA A 322 11.86 -19.28 -31.93
CA ALA A 322 10.74 -19.29 -30.99
C ALA A 322 10.02 -17.95 -31.01
N TYR A 323 8.69 -18.00 -30.98
CA TYR A 323 7.90 -16.78 -30.85
C TYR A 323 8.15 -16.14 -29.48
N PRO A 324 8.22 -14.81 -29.35
CA PRO A 324 8.43 -14.16 -28.06
C PRO A 324 7.29 -14.48 -27.08
N THR A 325 7.61 -14.92 -25.87
CA THR A 325 6.62 -15.17 -24.79
C THR A 325 6.13 -13.90 -24.10
N LYS A 326 6.72 -12.75 -24.45
CA LYS A 326 6.32 -11.43 -23.98
C LYS A 326 5.90 -10.60 -25.19
N PRO A 327 4.75 -9.89 -25.10
CA PRO A 327 4.33 -9.00 -26.17
C PRO A 327 5.34 -7.87 -26.36
N CYS A 328 5.40 -7.30 -27.57
CA CYS A 328 6.13 -6.06 -27.81
C CYS A 328 5.52 -4.92 -26.99
N GLU A 329 6.36 -4.06 -26.43
CA GLU A 329 5.90 -2.92 -25.64
C GLU A 329 5.24 -1.87 -26.53
N ILE A 330 3.97 -1.56 -26.27
CA ILE A 330 3.24 -0.49 -26.96
C ILE A 330 3.21 0.71 -26.03
N LYS A 331 3.96 1.77 -26.37
CA LYS A 331 3.95 3.08 -25.70
C LYS A 331 3.93 2.98 -24.17
N LEU A 332 4.94 2.30 -23.62
CA LEU A 332 5.03 2.01 -22.19
C LEU A 332 4.91 3.28 -21.35
N ILE A 333 3.86 3.34 -20.52
CA ILE A 333 3.71 4.38 -19.52
C ILE A 333 4.51 3.96 -18.29
N SER A 334 5.05 4.92 -17.56
CA SER A 334 5.78 4.66 -16.32
C SER A 334 4.94 3.82 -15.35
N HIS A 335 5.53 2.73 -14.86
CA HIS A 335 4.98 1.88 -13.79
C HIS A 335 5.44 2.37 -12.40
N GLU A 336 6.01 3.58 -12.28
CA GLU A 336 6.33 4.17 -10.99
C GLU A 336 5.03 4.40 -10.20
N PRO A 337 4.97 4.01 -8.90
CA PRO A 337 3.78 4.25 -8.09
C PRO A 337 3.37 5.73 -8.10
N PRO A 338 2.08 6.05 -8.29
CA PRO A 338 1.62 7.42 -8.33
C PRO A 338 1.78 8.07 -6.95
N LYS A 339 2.09 9.37 -6.95
CA LYS A 339 2.13 10.15 -5.72
C LYS A 339 0.72 10.61 -5.35
N LEU A 340 0.11 9.88 -4.42
CA LEU A 340 -1.24 10.13 -3.93
C LEU A 340 -1.21 10.85 -2.57
N HIS A 341 -2.14 11.78 -2.37
CA HIS A 341 -2.36 12.42 -1.07
C HIS A 341 -3.84 12.38 -0.70
N MET A 342 -4.13 11.76 0.44
CA MET A 342 -5.51 11.57 0.91
C MET A 342 -6.15 12.90 1.30
N LEU A 343 -7.40 13.08 0.89
CA LEU A 343 -8.28 14.10 1.45
C LEU A 343 -8.78 13.63 2.82
N LYS A 344 -9.02 14.58 3.72
CA LYS A 344 -9.77 14.30 4.94
C LYS A 344 -11.17 13.84 4.56
N LEU A 345 -11.63 12.78 5.23
CA LEU A 345 -12.98 12.24 5.07
C LEU A 345 -14.02 13.35 5.17
N MET A 346 -14.96 13.36 4.23
CA MET A 346 -15.96 14.40 4.09
C MET A 346 -17.31 13.88 4.58
N ASP A 347 -17.93 14.61 5.49
CA ASP A 347 -19.31 14.40 5.94
C ASP A 347 -20.30 14.97 4.91
N ALA A 348 -20.21 14.43 3.71
CA ALA A 348 -21.05 14.72 2.56
C ALA A 348 -21.11 13.44 1.71
N LEU A 349 -22.21 13.26 0.99
CA LEU A 349 -22.37 12.15 0.04
C LEU A 349 -22.32 12.71 -1.36
N ASP A 350 -21.70 12.01 -2.29
CA ASP A 350 -21.71 12.40 -3.71
C ASP A 350 -22.87 11.73 -4.49
N ASN A 351 -23.78 11.07 -3.76
CA ASN A 351 -24.92 10.32 -4.29
C ASN A 351 -26.08 11.18 -4.81
N SER A 352 -25.94 12.51 -4.79
CA SER A 352 -26.90 13.46 -5.35
C SER A 352 -26.19 14.70 -5.88
N ALA A 353 -26.83 15.43 -6.80
CA ALA A 353 -26.29 16.69 -7.32
C ALA A 353 -25.97 17.70 -6.20
N LYS A 354 -26.89 17.89 -5.23
CA LYS A 354 -26.68 18.74 -4.05
C LYS A 354 -25.50 18.24 -3.18
N GLY A 355 -25.37 16.92 -3.06
CA GLY A 355 -24.30 16.28 -2.34
C GLY A 355 -22.93 16.54 -2.95
N VAL A 356 -22.80 16.38 -4.27
CA VAL A 356 -21.57 16.68 -5.04
C VAL A 356 -21.12 18.13 -4.82
N GLY A 357 -22.05 19.10 -4.81
CA GLY A 357 -21.72 20.49 -4.50
C GLY A 357 -21.06 20.67 -3.13
N LYS A 358 -21.58 20.01 -2.09
CA LYS A 358 -20.98 20.01 -0.74
C LYS A 358 -19.60 19.35 -0.70
N VAL A 359 -19.41 18.29 -1.49
CA VAL A 359 -18.11 17.63 -1.64
C VAL A 359 -17.08 18.61 -2.24
N PHE A 360 -17.44 19.36 -3.27
CA PHE A 360 -16.56 20.36 -3.87
C PHE A 360 -16.20 21.49 -2.90
N GLU A 361 -17.17 21.99 -2.13
CA GLU A 361 -16.90 22.97 -1.08
C GLU A 361 -15.91 22.43 -0.04
N SER A 362 -16.05 21.18 0.37
CA SER A 362 -15.15 20.53 1.32
C SER A 362 -13.73 20.38 0.74
N ILE A 363 -13.61 19.93 -0.51
CA ILE A 363 -12.30 19.81 -1.19
C ILE A 363 -11.62 21.18 -1.29
N MET A 364 -12.35 22.22 -1.70
CA MET A 364 -11.81 23.57 -1.81
C MET A 364 -11.31 24.10 -0.45
N LYS A 365 -12.07 23.88 0.62
CA LYS A 365 -11.66 24.24 2.00
C LYS A 365 -10.40 23.50 2.43
N GLN A 366 -10.32 22.19 2.16
CA GLN A 366 -9.15 21.37 2.48
C GLN A 366 -7.91 21.78 1.67
N ALA A 367 -8.09 22.13 0.39
CA ALA A 367 -7.04 22.61 -0.50
C ALA A 367 -6.55 24.03 -0.15
N GLY A 368 -7.29 24.77 0.68
CA GLY A 368 -6.98 26.17 1.01
C GLY A 368 -7.05 27.10 -0.19
N LEU A 369 -7.95 26.81 -1.15
CA LEU A 369 -8.12 27.59 -2.37
C LEU A 369 -9.32 28.54 -2.26
N SER A 370 -9.23 29.70 -2.90
CA SER A 370 -10.39 30.55 -3.16
C SER A 370 -11.26 29.94 -4.26
N VAL A 371 -12.49 30.45 -4.40
CA VAL A 371 -13.40 30.10 -5.49
C VAL A 371 -12.71 30.29 -6.85
N GLU A 372 -12.09 31.45 -7.06
CA GLU A 372 -11.33 31.74 -8.29
C GLU A 372 -10.14 30.79 -8.48
N GLY A 373 -9.40 30.47 -7.42
CA GLY A 373 -8.27 29.55 -7.51
C GLY A 373 -8.66 28.11 -7.85
N PHE A 374 -9.84 27.68 -7.43
CA PHE A 374 -10.37 26.34 -7.71
C PHE A 374 -11.07 26.25 -9.08
N PHE A 375 -11.97 27.19 -9.37
CA PHE A 375 -12.78 27.18 -10.60
C PHE A 375 -12.12 27.91 -11.79
N GLY A 376 -11.10 28.74 -11.56
CA GLY A 376 -10.39 29.48 -12.61
C GLY A 376 -9.33 28.66 -13.36
N ARG A 377 -9.19 27.36 -13.07
CA ARG A 377 -8.20 26.47 -13.70
C ARG A 377 -8.83 25.14 -14.13
N PHE A 378 -8.19 24.48 -15.07
CA PHE A 378 -8.60 23.14 -15.50
C PHE A 378 -8.42 22.13 -14.36
N GLN A 379 -9.50 21.42 -14.02
CA GLN A 379 -9.58 20.55 -12.85
C GLN A 379 -10.01 19.14 -13.27
N PRO A 380 -9.05 18.22 -13.50
CA PRO A 380 -9.37 16.83 -13.77
C PRO A 380 -9.94 16.16 -12.51
N MET A 381 -11.00 15.37 -12.69
CA MET A 381 -11.64 14.63 -11.62
C MET A 381 -12.02 13.22 -12.04
N ASP A 382 -11.95 12.30 -11.08
CA ASP A 382 -12.24 10.88 -11.24
C ASP A 382 -13.27 10.44 -10.18
N GLY A 383 -14.14 9.51 -10.56
CA GLY A 383 -15.14 8.95 -9.66
C GLY A 383 -15.95 7.86 -10.34
N ASP A 384 -16.90 7.28 -9.61
CA ASP A 384 -17.74 6.23 -10.18
C ASP A 384 -18.81 6.80 -11.14
N LEU A 385 -19.52 5.91 -11.82
CA LEU A 385 -20.56 6.31 -12.79
C LEU A 385 -21.68 7.15 -12.14
N GLY A 386 -22.05 6.84 -10.90
CA GLY A 386 -23.07 7.58 -10.15
C GLY A 386 -22.60 9.00 -9.86
N THR A 387 -21.38 9.17 -9.35
CA THR A 387 -20.76 10.46 -9.09
C THR A 387 -20.68 11.31 -10.36
N VAL A 388 -20.22 10.73 -11.47
CA VAL A 388 -20.13 11.43 -12.78
C VAL A 388 -21.52 11.86 -13.28
N LYS A 389 -22.55 11.02 -13.13
CA LYS A 389 -23.93 11.39 -13.48
C LYS A 389 -24.43 12.54 -12.61
N ASN A 390 -24.22 12.47 -11.30
CA ASN A 390 -24.64 13.51 -10.36
C ASN A 390 -23.94 14.85 -10.63
N PHE A 391 -22.65 14.82 -10.96
CA PHE A 391 -21.91 16.00 -11.41
C PHE A 391 -22.52 16.61 -12.68
N ASN A 392 -22.80 15.79 -13.70
CA ASN A 392 -23.39 16.27 -14.94
C ASN A 392 -24.80 16.84 -14.72
N CYS A 393 -25.61 16.22 -13.85
CA CYS A 393 -26.90 16.76 -13.43
C CYS A 393 -26.76 18.12 -12.74
N LEU A 394 -25.81 18.26 -11.79
CA LEU A 394 -25.53 19.52 -11.11
C LEU A 394 -25.13 20.61 -12.11
N ARG A 395 -24.20 20.30 -13.01
CA ARG A 395 -23.73 21.21 -14.06
C ARG A 395 -24.87 21.65 -14.98
N ALA A 396 -25.76 20.73 -15.38
CA ALA A 396 -26.91 21.06 -16.22
C ALA A 396 -27.94 21.93 -15.50
N GLN A 397 -28.18 21.69 -14.20
CA GLN A 397 -29.13 22.48 -13.39
C GLN A 397 -28.65 23.91 -13.14
N GLN A 398 -27.34 24.13 -13.09
CA GLN A 398 -26.74 25.43 -12.81
C GLN A 398 -26.33 26.20 -14.08
N ALA A 399 -26.33 25.54 -15.25
CA ALA A 399 -26.06 26.19 -16.52
C ALA A 399 -27.34 26.79 -17.16
N PRO A 400 -27.24 27.96 -17.81
CA PRO A 400 -26.08 28.83 -17.90
C PRO A 400 -25.92 29.72 -16.65
N SER A 401 -24.69 29.93 -16.21
CA SER A 401 -24.37 30.87 -15.14
C SER A 401 -23.17 31.75 -15.50
N LYS A 402 -23.18 33.00 -15.01
CA LYS A 402 -22.05 33.92 -15.11
C LYS A 402 -20.93 33.60 -14.13
N TYR A 403 -21.23 32.81 -13.09
CA TYR A 403 -20.32 32.47 -12.01
C TYR A 403 -19.66 31.10 -12.26
N PRO A 404 -18.31 31.01 -12.30
CA PRO A 404 -17.58 29.77 -12.58
C PRO A 404 -17.98 28.59 -11.69
N GLU A 405 -18.21 28.84 -10.40
CA GLU A 405 -18.61 27.86 -9.39
C GLU A 405 -19.96 27.19 -9.65
N ASN A 406 -20.80 27.83 -10.46
CA ASN A 406 -22.08 27.29 -10.89
C ASN A 406 -21.97 26.65 -12.28
N ARG A 407 -21.09 27.15 -13.14
CA ARG A 407 -20.99 26.64 -14.52
C ARG A 407 -20.22 25.31 -14.59
N LEU A 408 -19.27 25.09 -13.68
CA LEU A 408 -18.47 23.86 -13.56
C LEU A 408 -17.79 23.43 -14.88
N ASP A 409 -17.55 24.37 -15.79
CA ASP A 409 -17.02 24.12 -17.12
C ASP A 409 -15.49 24.01 -17.14
N ASN A 410 -14.84 24.28 -16.00
CA ASN A 410 -13.43 24.06 -15.81
C ASN A 410 -13.08 22.62 -15.39
N MET A 411 -14.10 21.79 -15.13
CA MET A 411 -13.94 20.45 -14.57
C MET A 411 -14.18 19.38 -15.63
N LEU A 412 -13.20 18.51 -15.84
CA LEU A 412 -13.37 17.28 -16.60
C LEU A 412 -13.53 16.13 -15.62
N PHE A 413 -14.76 15.63 -15.50
CA PHE A 413 -15.07 14.48 -14.64
C PHE A 413 -15.14 13.22 -15.48
N GLN A 414 -14.17 12.33 -15.32
CA GLN A 414 -14.07 11.06 -16.04
C GLN A 414 -14.39 9.87 -15.14
N LEU A 415 -14.71 8.74 -15.76
CA LEU A 415 -14.93 7.49 -15.04
C LEU A 415 -13.60 6.99 -14.49
N GLY A 416 -13.56 6.76 -13.17
CA GLY A 416 -12.37 6.29 -12.48
C GLY A 416 -11.90 4.96 -13.06
N ALA A 417 -10.60 4.88 -13.38
CA ALA A 417 -10.02 3.74 -14.08
C ALA A 417 -10.32 2.40 -13.40
N SER A 418 -10.27 2.33 -12.07
CA SER A 418 -10.57 1.11 -11.31
C SER A 418 -12.02 0.62 -11.50
N HIS A 419 -12.99 1.54 -11.49
CA HIS A 419 -14.40 1.19 -11.72
C HIS A 419 -14.65 0.79 -13.17
N THR A 420 -14.00 1.47 -14.12
CA THR A 420 -14.08 1.12 -15.54
C THR A 420 -13.50 -0.28 -15.79
N LEU A 421 -12.30 -0.57 -15.29
CA LEU A 421 -11.70 -1.90 -15.37
C LEU A 421 -12.58 -2.95 -14.69
N TRP A 422 -13.18 -2.63 -13.55
CA TRP A 422 -14.09 -3.56 -12.87
C TRP A 422 -15.31 -3.87 -13.72
N ASN A 423 -16.00 -2.85 -14.24
CA ASN A 423 -17.18 -3.06 -15.06
C ASN A 423 -16.86 -3.90 -16.31
N VAL A 424 -15.79 -3.57 -17.02
CA VAL A 424 -15.35 -4.32 -18.21
C VAL A 424 -14.95 -5.74 -17.85
N GLY A 425 -14.06 -5.91 -16.87
CA GLY A 425 -13.56 -7.22 -16.43
C GLY A 425 -14.68 -8.11 -15.90
N SER A 426 -15.55 -7.57 -15.04
CA SER A 426 -16.71 -8.28 -14.51
C SER A 426 -17.69 -8.68 -15.62
N SER A 427 -17.93 -7.82 -16.62
CA SER A 427 -18.79 -8.14 -17.75
C SER A 427 -18.21 -9.25 -18.62
N ILE A 428 -16.93 -9.17 -18.99
CA ILE A 428 -16.23 -10.22 -19.74
C ILE A 428 -16.30 -11.53 -18.95
N PHE A 429 -15.94 -11.48 -17.66
CA PHE A 429 -15.88 -12.67 -16.84
C PHE A 429 -17.25 -13.30 -16.66
N THR A 430 -18.29 -12.51 -16.35
CA THR A 430 -19.67 -13.01 -16.19
C THR A 430 -20.18 -13.66 -17.49
N LEU A 431 -19.93 -13.03 -18.64
CA LEU A 431 -20.33 -13.57 -19.94
C LEU A 431 -19.74 -14.96 -20.17
N HIS A 432 -18.45 -15.13 -19.93
CA HIS A 432 -17.76 -16.41 -20.16
C HIS A 432 -18.03 -17.42 -19.04
N PHE A 433 -18.30 -16.94 -17.83
CA PHE A 433 -18.60 -17.78 -16.67
C PHE A 433 -19.79 -18.68 -16.95
N THR A 434 -20.95 -18.11 -17.31
CA THR A 434 -22.16 -18.90 -17.56
C THR A 434 -22.20 -19.48 -18.97
N ASN A 435 -21.94 -18.67 -20.00
CA ASN A 435 -22.24 -19.06 -21.38
C ASN A 435 -21.17 -19.96 -21.99
N CYS A 436 -19.93 -19.90 -21.49
CA CYS A 436 -18.82 -20.71 -22.00
C CYS A 436 -18.35 -21.77 -21.00
N GLY A 437 -19.09 -21.98 -19.90
CA GLY A 437 -18.75 -23.00 -18.90
C GLY A 437 -17.42 -22.76 -18.18
N ALA A 438 -16.96 -21.51 -18.08
CA ALA A 438 -15.68 -21.20 -17.42
C ALA A 438 -15.68 -21.61 -15.92
N TRP A 439 -16.86 -21.69 -15.29
CA TRP A 439 -16.99 -22.20 -13.92
C TRP A 439 -16.47 -23.64 -13.76
N GLN A 440 -16.67 -24.51 -14.75
CA GLN A 440 -16.21 -25.91 -14.72
C GLN A 440 -14.69 -25.98 -14.74
N HIS A 441 -14.06 -25.13 -15.55
CA HIS A 441 -12.61 -25.04 -15.64
C HIS A 441 -12.01 -24.50 -14.34
N LEU A 442 -12.66 -23.55 -13.69
CA LEU A 442 -12.23 -23.07 -12.36
C LEU A 442 -12.33 -24.18 -11.31
N GLU A 443 -13.41 -24.94 -11.27
CA GLU A 443 -13.55 -26.08 -10.35
C GLU A 443 -12.49 -27.14 -10.61
N ALA A 444 -12.23 -27.48 -11.88
CA ALA A 444 -11.17 -28.40 -12.28
C ALA A 444 -9.77 -27.89 -11.87
N LEU A 445 -9.57 -26.57 -11.84
CA LEU A 445 -8.35 -25.91 -11.36
C LEU A 445 -8.29 -25.79 -9.83
N GLY A 446 -9.25 -26.37 -9.11
CA GLY A 446 -9.35 -26.38 -7.65
C GLY A 446 -9.92 -25.10 -7.04
N PHE A 447 -10.52 -24.22 -7.85
CA PHE A 447 -11.09 -22.96 -7.40
C PHE A 447 -12.62 -23.04 -7.32
N PRO A 448 -13.24 -22.78 -6.14
CA PRO A 448 -14.69 -22.83 -6.01
C PRO A 448 -15.37 -21.78 -6.90
N ALA A 449 -16.18 -22.23 -7.86
CA ALA A 449 -16.86 -21.37 -8.83
C ALA A 449 -17.67 -20.25 -8.16
N GLU A 450 -18.33 -20.53 -7.03
CA GLU A 450 -19.10 -19.56 -6.25
C GLU A 450 -18.29 -18.37 -5.73
N LYS A 451 -16.97 -18.55 -5.58
CA LYS A 451 -16.05 -17.51 -5.11
C LYS A 451 -15.38 -16.75 -6.26
N ALA A 452 -15.69 -17.07 -7.50
CA ALA A 452 -14.97 -16.55 -8.66
C ALA A 452 -15.32 -15.10 -8.95
N ILE A 453 -16.60 -14.75 -8.83
CA ILE A 453 -17.09 -13.39 -9.06
C ILE A 453 -17.27 -12.70 -7.70
N GLN A 454 -16.16 -12.31 -7.07
CA GLN A 454 -16.21 -11.45 -5.88
C GLN A 454 -16.08 -9.98 -6.27
N LYS A 455 -17.14 -9.19 -6.02
CA LYS A 455 -17.18 -7.74 -6.27
C LYS A 455 -16.10 -6.93 -5.52
N LYS A 456 -15.41 -7.54 -4.55
CA LYS A 456 -14.48 -6.86 -3.63
C LYS A 456 -13.01 -7.20 -3.87
N ASP A 457 -12.69 -8.17 -4.73
CA ASP A 457 -11.30 -8.62 -4.95
C ASP A 457 -10.95 -8.64 -6.45
N PHE A 458 -10.50 -7.49 -6.96
CA PHE A 458 -10.14 -7.31 -8.36
C PHE A 458 -8.94 -8.15 -8.77
N THR A 459 -7.93 -8.24 -7.91
CA THR A 459 -6.73 -9.01 -8.18
C THR A 459 -7.06 -10.48 -8.35
N LEU A 460 -7.92 -11.02 -7.48
CA LEU A 460 -8.40 -12.38 -7.61
C LEU A 460 -9.17 -12.60 -8.91
N MET A 461 -10.08 -11.69 -9.28
CA MET A 461 -10.86 -11.77 -10.51
C MET A 461 -9.95 -11.82 -11.76
N ILE A 462 -9.00 -10.89 -11.88
CA ILE A 462 -8.05 -10.86 -13.01
C ILE A 462 -7.19 -12.12 -13.03
N ASN A 463 -6.67 -12.57 -11.87
CA ASN A 463 -5.90 -13.81 -11.79
C ASN A 463 -6.73 -15.03 -12.26
N GLN A 464 -8.02 -15.11 -11.93
CA GLN A 464 -8.87 -16.20 -12.40
C GLN A 464 -9.14 -16.10 -13.91
N MET A 465 -9.34 -14.89 -14.44
CA MET A 465 -9.46 -14.68 -15.89
C MET A 465 -8.21 -15.14 -16.64
N GLU A 466 -7.03 -14.82 -16.14
CA GLU A 466 -5.76 -15.27 -16.73
C GLU A 466 -5.62 -16.80 -16.68
N ARG A 467 -5.89 -17.43 -15.53
CA ARG A 467 -5.81 -18.91 -15.41
C ARG A 467 -6.78 -19.61 -16.35
N LEU A 468 -7.98 -19.08 -16.51
CA LEU A 468 -8.97 -19.60 -17.44
C LEU A 468 -8.52 -19.47 -18.89
N PHE A 469 -7.98 -18.30 -19.26
CA PHE A 469 -7.40 -18.11 -20.57
C PHE A 469 -6.30 -19.15 -20.85
N GLU A 470 -5.37 -19.35 -19.92
CA GLU A 470 -4.27 -20.33 -20.08
C GLU A 470 -4.79 -21.77 -20.19
N ALA A 471 -5.77 -22.15 -19.37
CA ALA A 471 -6.40 -23.47 -19.42
C ALA A 471 -7.15 -23.69 -20.75
N ASN A 472 -7.83 -22.67 -21.27
CA ASN A 472 -8.52 -22.75 -22.56
C ASN A 472 -7.52 -22.88 -23.71
N VAL A 473 -6.45 -22.08 -23.71
CA VAL A 473 -5.38 -22.20 -24.70
C VAL A 473 -4.77 -23.61 -24.68
N TYR A 474 -4.54 -24.17 -23.49
CA TYR A 474 -4.10 -25.56 -23.36
C TYR A 474 -5.10 -26.55 -23.95
N HIS A 475 -6.39 -26.40 -23.63
CA HIS A 475 -7.43 -27.31 -24.11
C HIS A 475 -7.58 -27.28 -25.63
N PHE A 476 -7.54 -26.10 -26.26
CA PHE A 476 -7.69 -25.97 -27.72
C PHE A 476 -6.46 -26.41 -28.52
N LEU A 477 -5.28 -26.46 -27.89
CA LEU A 477 -4.02 -26.87 -28.55
C LEU A 477 -3.69 -28.36 -28.35
N ARG A 478 -4.45 -29.06 -27.52
CA ARG A 478 -4.39 -30.52 -27.32
C ARG A 478 -5.40 -31.21 -28.22
#